data_AF-A0A7C5DRY3-F1
#
_entry.id   AF-A0A7C5DRY3-F1
#
_cell.length_a   1.000
_cell.length_b   1.000
_cell.length_c   1.000
_cell.angle_alpha   90.00
_cell.angle_beta   90.00
_cell.angle_gamma   90.00
#
_symmetry.space_group_name_H-M   'P 1'
#
loop_
_entity.id
_entity.type
_entity.pdbx_description
1 polymer ?
#
loop_
_entity_poly.entity_id
_entity_poly.type
_entity_poly.pdbx_seq_one_letter_code
_entity_poly.pdbx_strand_id
1 'polypeptide(L)' 'GYIHEGLEPPEKCPACIRPSGHFELFCENW' A
#
# COMPACT_ATOMS: atom_id res chain seq x y z
N GLY A 1 -1.72 3.32 -8.06
CA GLY A 1 -2.23 3.55 -6.69
C GLY A 1 -1.16 4.22 -5.87
N TYR A 2 -1.40 4.45 -4.57
CA TYR A 2 -0.33 4.86 -3.66
C TYR A 2 0.62 3.69 -3.43
N ILE A 3 1.93 3.91 -3.57
CA ILE A 3 2.98 2.93 -3.26
C ILE A 3 3.56 3.32 -1.90
N HIS A 4 3.58 2.35 -0.99
CA HIS A 4 4.21 2.52 0.31
C HIS A 4 5.59 1.86 0.31
N GLU A 5 6.59 2.58 0.78
CA GLU A 5 7.93 2.04 1.02
C GLU A 5 8.11 1.77 2.51
N GLY A 6 8.20 0.49 2.88
CA GLY A 6 8.25 0.04 4.27
C GLY A 6 7.99 -1.47 4.38
N LEU A 7 8.24 -2.03 5.57
CA LEU A 7 7.99 -3.45 5.85
C LEU A 7 6.50 -3.77 6.06
N GLU A 8 5.74 -2.79 6.54
CA GLU A 8 4.33 -2.96 6.91
C GLU A 8 3.49 -1.82 6.31
N PRO A 9 2.27 -2.09 5.81
CA PRO A 9 1.40 -1.05 5.28
C PRO A 9 0.94 -0.09 6.39
N PRO A 10 0.73 1.22 6.10
CA PRO A 10 0.15 2.14 7.06
C PRO A 10 -1.30 1.76 7.41
N GLU A 11 -1.77 2.14 8.60
CA GLU A 11 -3.15 1.84 9.06
C GLU A 11 -4.21 2.32 8.04
N LYS A 12 -3.99 3.49 7.45
CA LYS A 12 -4.81 4.05 6.37
C LYS A 12 -3.93 4.57 5.24
N CYS A 13 -4.38 4.38 4.01
CA CYS A 13 -3.71 4.91 2.83
C CYS A 13 -3.77 6.46 2.83
N PRO A 14 -2.64 7.18 2.73
CA PRO A 14 -2.63 8.65 2.74
C PRO A 14 -3.28 9.29 1.51
N ALA A 15 -3.43 8.54 0.41
CA ALA A 15 -4.05 9.05 -0.82
C ALA A 15 -5.58 8.88 -0.84
N CYS A 16 -6.13 7.80 -0.25
CA CYS A 16 -7.55 7.46 -0.36
C CYS A 16 -8.25 7.08 0.96
N ILE A 17 -7.53 7.13 2.09
CA ILE A 17 -8.02 6.95 3.47
C ILE A 17 -8.64 5.55 3.73
N ARG A 18 -8.45 4.59 2.83
CA ARG A 18 -8.87 3.19 3.01
C ARG A 18 -7.94 2.44 3.97
N PRO A 19 -8.44 1.42 4.69
CA PRO A 19 -7.64 0.65 5.64
C PRO A 19 -6.55 -0.19 4.98
N SER A 20 -5.54 -0.57 5.75
CA SER A 20 -4.35 -1.35 5.35
C SER A 20 -4.65 -2.65 4.59
N GLY A 21 -5.82 -3.26 4.78
CA GLY A 21 -6.23 -4.50 4.11
C GLY A 21 -6.41 -4.38 2.58
N HIS A 22 -6.30 -3.18 2.00
CA HIS A 22 -6.34 -2.96 0.55
C HIS A 22 -4.95 -2.86 -0.09
N PHE A 23 -3.87 -3.02 0.68
CA PHE A 23 -2.52 -3.05 0.14
C PHE A 23 -2.15 -4.46 -0.33
N GLU A 24 -1.31 -4.52 -1.35
CA GLU A 24 -0.75 -5.75 -1.92
C GLU A 24 0.75 -5.60 -2.13
N LEU A 25 1.48 -6.72 -2.22
CA LEU A 25 2.91 -6.70 -2.51
C LEU A 25 3.13 -6.18 -3.92
N PHE A 26 3.88 -5.10 -4.04
CA PHE A 26 4.27 -4.56 -5.33
C PHE A 26 5.41 -5.41 -5.90
N CYS A 27 5.19 -6.00 -7.07
CA CYS A 27 6.18 -6.79 -7.80
C CYS A 27 6.09 -6.41 -9.29
N GLU A 28 7.19 -5.93 -9.85
CA GLU A 28 7.28 -5.62 -11.27
C GLU A 28 7.64 -6.90 -12.05
N ASN A 29 6.71 -7.40 -12.86
CA ASN A 29 6.82 -8.68 -13.56
C ASN A 29 7.04 -8.50 -15.07
N TRP A 30 8.11 -7.80 -15.43
CA TRP A 30 8.48 -7.42 -16.80
C TRP A 30 9.93 -7.78 -17.15
#